data_AF-A0A838NS04-F1
#
_entry.id   AF-A0A838NS04-F1
#
_cell.length_a   1.000
_cell.length_b   1.000
_cell.length_c   1.000
_cell.angle_alpha   90.00
_cell.angle_beta   90.00
_cell.angle_gamma   90.00
#
_symmetry.space_group_name_H-M   'P 1'
#
loop_
_entity.id
_entity.type
_entity.pdbx_description
1 polymer ?
#
loop_
_entity_poly.entity_id
_entity_poly.type
_entity_poly.pdbx_seq_one_letter_code
_entity_poly.pdbx_strand_id
1 'polypeptide(L)'
;MAPVVHGLEQQYENRVDFVFLDTSDPQTTAARQRLGFKSTPHFFFLLKNGSIVTDFQGVVPRDSLVRSLDRLLERGELTLME
;
A
#
# COMPACT_ATOMS: atom_id res chain seq x y z
N MET A 1 -1.21 4.87 11.38
CA MET A 1 -1.91 4.09 10.33
C MET A 1 -3.25 3.56 10.83
N ALA A 2 -4.15 3.13 9.93
CA ALA A 2 -5.42 2.51 10.32
C ALA A 2 -5.20 1.25 11.20
N PRO A 3 -6.08 0.95 12.17
CA PRO A 3 -5.89 -0.17 13.12
C PRO A 3 -5.65 -1.53 12.44
N VAL A 4 -6.23 -1.75 11.26
CA VAL A 4 -6.09 -3.01 10.50
C VAL A 4 -4.67 -3.24 9.97
N VAL A 5 -3.87 -2.19 9.83
CA VAL A 5 -2.46 -2.27 9.39
C VAL A 5 -1.52 -2.54 10.57
N HIS A 6 -2.00 -2.34 11.80
CA HIS A 6 -1.20 -2.56 12.99
C HIS A 6 -0.72 -4.02 13.05
N GLY A 7 0.58 -4.20 13.27
CA GLY A 7 1.24 -5.50 13.28
C GLY A 7 1.59 -6.07 11.89
N LEU A 8 1.00 -5.57 10.80
CA LEU A 8 1.45 -5.96 9.45
C LEU A 8 2.84 -5.38 9.15
N GLU A 9 3.13 -4.17 9.63
CA GLU A 9 4.45 -3.54 9.47
C GLU A 9 5.58 -4.44 10.02
N GLN A 10 5.36 -5.05 11.18
CA GLN A 10 6.32 -5.98 11.79
C GLN A 10 6.38 -7.32 11.02
N GLN A 11 5.24 -7.83 10.56
CA GLN A 11 5.19 -9.09 9.82
C GLN A 11 5.92 -9.02 8.46
N TYR A 12 5.91 -7.87 7.82
CA TYR A 12 6.52 -7.63 6.51
C TYR A 12 7.77 -6.75 6.58
N GLU A 13 8.35 -6.62 7.76
CA GLU A 13 9.58 -5.89 7.99
C GLU A 13 10.67 -6.34 6.99
N ASN A 14 11.45 -5.37 6.50
CA ASN A 14 12.51 -5.57 5.49
C ASN A 14 12.04 -6.08 4.12
N ARG A 15 10.73 -6.27 3.90
CA ARG A 15 10.16 -6.76 2.63
C ARG A 15 9.21 -5.76 1.99
N VAL A 16 8.46 -5.01 2.79
CA VAL A 16 7.50 -4.00 2.32
C VAL A 16 7.65 -2.71 3.12
N ASP A 17 7.71 -1.59 2.40
CA ASP A 17 7.65 -0.26 2.99
C ASP A 17 6.20 0.18 3.20
N PHE A 18 5.87 0.58 4.42
CA PHE A 18 4.57 1.11 4.78
C PHE A 18 4.62 2.63 4.84
N VAL A 19 3.98 3.30 3.87
CA VAL A 19 3.93 4.76 3.79
C VAL A 19 2.52 5.25 4.12
N PHE A 20 2.42 6.14 5.11
CA PHE A 20 1.16 6.80 5.46
C PHE A 20 1.11 8.19 4.80
N LEU A 21 0.06 8.45 4.02
CA LEU A 21 -0.20 9.75 3.44
C LEU A 21 -1.31 10.46 4.23
N ASP A 22 -0.94 11.53 4.93
CA ASP A 22 -1.90 12.39 5.62
C ASP A 22 -2.67 13.26 4.61
N THR A 23 -4.00 13.19 4.60
CA THR A 23 -4.84 13.95 3.68
C THR A 23 -4.98 15.44 4.02
N SER A 24 -4.62 15.82 5.24
CA SER A 24 -4.61 17.23 5.67
C SER A 24 -3.26 17.92 5.39
N ASP A 25 -2.19 17.15 5.18
CA ASP A 25 -0.87 17.69 4.89
C ASP A 25 -0.76 18.14 3.42
N PRO A 26 -0.46 19.43 3.15
CA PRO A 26 -0.24 19.91 1.79
C PRO A 26 0.94 19.22 1.08
N GLN A 27 1.95 18.72 1.80
CA GLN A 27 3.11 18.04 1.21
C GLN A 27 2.74 16.72 0.52
N THR A 28 1.66 16.06 0.95
CA THR A 28 1.21 14.80 0.36
C THR A 28 0.30 15.02 -0.87
N THR A 29 -0.07 16.27 -1.18
CA THR A 29 -1.06 16.59 -2.23
C THR A 29 -0.67 16.02 -3.59
N ALA A 30 0.60 16.18 -4.00
CA ALA A 30 1.06 15.68 -5.28
C ALA A 30 0.97 14.14 -5.38
N ALA A 31 1.33 13.43 -4.31
CA ALA A 31 1.21 11.97 -4.26
C ALA A 31 -0.26 11.53 -4.30
N ARG A 32 -1.13 12.19 -3.52
CA ARG A 32 -2.58 11.91 -3.49
C ARG A 32 -3.24 12.12 -4.85
N GLN A 33 -2.87 13.19 -5.56
CA GLN A 33 -3.37 13.46 -6.91
C GLN A 33 -2.92 12.40 -7.91
N ARG A 34 -1.65 11.99 -7.88
CA ARG A 34 -1.10 10.94 -8.75
C ARG A 34 -1.75 9.57 -8.50
N LEU A 35 -2.02 9.25 -7.25
CA LEU A 35 -2.69 8.00 -6.86
C LEU A 35 -4.21 8.03 -7.10
N GLY A 36 -4.79 9.20 -7.39
CA GLY A 36 -6.23 9.33 -7.58
C GLY A 36 -7.02 9.13 -6.28
N PHE A 37 -6.48 9.58 -5.15
CA PHE A 37 -7.06 9.43 -3.82
C PHE A 37 -8.44 10.12 -3.73
N LYS A 38 -9.49 9.38 -3.32
CA LYS A 38 -10.89 9.88 -3.30
C LYS A 38 -11.59 9.79 -1.95
N SER A 39 -11.19 8.86 -1.08
CA SER A 39 -11.84 8.59 0.20
C SER A 39 -10.84 8.05 1.22
N THR A 40 -11.19 8.05 2.51
CA THR A 40 -10.38 7.40 3.55
C THR A 40 -11.20 6.33 4.28
N PRO A 41 -10.57 5.23 4.74
CA PRO A 41 -9.21 4.82 4.40
C PRO A 41 -9.10 4.30 2.95
N HIS A 42 -7.96 4.55 2.29
CA HIS A 42 -7.66 4.04 0.95
C HIS A 42 -6.22 3.52 0.95
N PHE A 43 -6.07 2.25 0.60
CA PHE A 43 -4.79 1.53 0.57
C PHE A 43 -4.36 1.34 -0.88
N PHE A 44 -3.08 1.59 -1.17
CA PHE A 44 -2.47 1.36 -2.48
C PHE A 44 -1.28 0.41 -2.31
N PHE A 45 -1.19 -0.58 -3.19
CA PHE A 45 -0.10 -1.56 -3.21
C PHE A 45 0.76 -1.28 -4.43
N LEU A 46 1.99 -0.81 -4.19
CA LEU A 46 2.89 -0.33 -5.23
C LEU A 46 4.10 -1.26 -5.35
N LEU A 47 4.49 -1.59 -6.58
CA LEU A 47 5.80 -2.15 -6.86
C LEU A 47 6.89 -1.10 -6.63
N LYS A 48 8.15 -1.54 -6.51
CA LYS A 48 9.32 -0.65 -6.33
C LYS A 48 9.45 0.41 -7.43
N ASN A 49 8.95 0.14 -8.63
CA ASN A 49 8.94 1.10 -9.75
C ASN A 49 7.77 2.12 -9.69
N GLY A 50 6.95 2.10 -8.65
CA GLY A 50 5.80 2.99 -8.46
C GLY A 50 4.52 2.53 -9.18
N SER A 51 4.52 1.36 -9.82
CA SER A 51 3.32 0.82 -10.48
C SER A 51 2.31 0.29 -9.46
N ILE A 52 1.05 0.67 -9.61
CA ILE A 52 -0.05 0.19 -8.75
C ILE A 52 -0.42 -1.24 -9.16
N VAL A 53 -0.32 -2.18 -8.22
CA VAL A 53 -0.78 -3.56 -8.40
C VAL A 53 -2.27 -3.66 -8.11
N THR A 54 -2.71 -3.03 -7.03
CA THR A 54 -4.11 -3.00 -6.60
C THR A 54 -4.33 -1.89 -5.57
N ASP A 55 -5.58 -1.53 -5.34
CA ASP A 55 -5.99 -0.60 -4.30
C ASP A 55 -7.28 -1.08 -3.62
N PHE A 56 -7.48 -0.68 -2.36
CA PHE A 56 -8.70 -0.93 -1.62
C PHE A 56 -9.22 0.33 -0.96
N GLN A 57 -10.53 0.58 -1.11
CA GLN A 57 -11.24 1.69 -0.50
C GLN A 57 -12.11 1.21 0.66
N GLY A 58 -12.14 1.97 1.75
CA GLY A 58 -12.99 1.72 2.90
C GLY A 58 -12.48 0.63 3.84
N VAL A 59 -13.41 -0.01 4.56
CA VAL A 59 -13.08 -1.03 5.56
C VAL A 59 -12.69 -2.32 4.86
N VAL A 60 -11.41 -2.70 4.99
CA VAL A 60 -10.85 -3.91 4.38
C VAL A 60 -10.54 -4.93 5.47
N PRO A 61 -10.93 -6.22 5.32
CA PRO A 61 -10.49 -7.28 6.23
C PRO A 61 -8.98 -7.44 6.22
N ARG A 62 -8.38 -7.73 7.39
CA ARG A 62 -6.92 -7.93 7.52
C ARG A 62 -6.40 -8.99 6.54
N ASP A 63 -7.11 -10.12 6.39
CA ASP A 63 -6.70 -11.20 5.47
C ASP A 63 -6.64 -10.76 4.01
N SER A 64 -7.47 -9.79 3.60
CA SER A 64 -7.41 -9.23 2.25
C SER A 64 -6.17 -8.35 2.05
N LEU A 65 -5.76 -7.60 3.06
CA LEU A 65 -4.49 -6.86 3.03
C LEU A 65 -3.30 -7.82 2.96
N VAL A 66 -3.29 -8.86 3.80
CA VAL A 66 -2.24 -9.90 3.83
C VAL A 66 -2.09 -10.55 2.45
N ARG A 67 -3.18 -11.04 1.85
CA ARG A 67 -3.13 -11.65 0.52
C ARG A 67 -2.61 -10.70 -0.57
N SER A 68 -2.92 -9.40 -0.48
CA SER A 68 -2.40 -8.42 -1.43
C SER A 68 -0.93 -8.11 -1.21
N LEU A 69 -0.43 -8.12 0.03
CA LEU A 69 1.00 -7.99 0.35
C LEU A 69 1.79 -9.20 -0.17
N ASP A 70 1.29 -10.41 0.06
CA ASP A 70 1.93 -11.64 -0.46
C ASP A 70 2.03 -11.59 -1.98
N ARG A 71 0.93 -11.25 -2.67
CA ARG A 71 0.92 -11.07 -4.13
C ARG A 71 1.87 -9.99 -4.61
N LEU A 72 2.01 -8.90 -3.84
CA LEU A 72 2.92 -7.81 -4.17
C LEU A 72 4.38 -8.30 -4.16
N LEU A 73 4.75 -9.12 -3.18
CA LEU A 73 6.08 -9.71 -3.08
C LEU A 73 6.33 -10.69 -4.24
N GLU A 74 5.39 -11.59 -4.51
CA GLU A 74 5.49 -12.54 -5.63
C GLU A 74 5.71 -11.83 -6.97
N ARG A 75 4.98 -10.72 -7.21
CA ARG A 75 5.15 -9.91 -8.44
C ARG A 75 6.44 -9.10 -8.46
N GLY A 76 6.87 -8.59 -7.32
CA GLY A 76 8.11 -7.81 -7.18
C GLY A 76 9.35 -8.64 -7.48
N GLU A 77 9.36 -9.91 -7.06
CA GLU A 77 10.43 -10.85 -7.35
C GLU A 77 10.52 -11.19 -8.84
N LEU A 78 9.36 -11.36 -9.52
CA LEU A 78 9.31 -11.62 -10.96
C LEU A 78 9.81 -10.44 -11.81
N THR A 79 9.62 -9.21 -11.35
CA THR A 79 10.09 -7.99 -12.08
C THR A 79 11.61 -7.81 -11.99
N LEU A 80 12.28 -8.46 -11.04
CA LEU A 80 13.73 -8.38 -10.82
C LEU A 80 14.52 -9.43 -11.62
N MET A 81 13.84 -10.33 -12.33
CA MET A 81 14.44 -11.40 -13.14
C MET A 81 14.49 -11.08 -14.65
N GLU A 82 14.09 -9.87 -15.07
CA GLU A 82 14.17 -9.38 -16.46
C GLU A 82 15.39 -8.48 -16.71
#